data_AF-S8DT54-F1
#
_entry.id   AF-S8DT54-F1
#
_cell.length_a   1.000
_cell.length_b   1.000
_cell.length_c   1.000
_cell.angle_alpha   90.00
_cell.angle_beta   90.00
_cell.angle_gamma   90.00
#
_symmetry.space_group_name_H-M   'P 1'
#
loop_
_entity.id
_entity.type
_entity.pdbx_description
1 polymer ?
#
loop_
_entity_poly.entity_id
_entity_poly.type
_entity_poly.pdbx_seq_one_letter_code
_entity_poly.pdbx_strand_id
1 'polypeptide(L)'
;MLIGSSAVLMLYDHALSLGTEVALVWRGKWTLLSVIMTVDIYVREIGLVLLAIGSASSLFWAARGADWCTSLLIFILFYGMLIAASVNSIVLYRVYRLWDDRKTVARTLIGGFITCYAATLVFSVLTGIHLSPGMQFLVDPRVCSFARKSFYTSIMWSWIVLYDLCVLVLLFVRILGSPRKQNSQFIGMLYRDGFLTFLVRRKP
;
A
#
# COMPACT_ATOMS: atom_id res chain seq x y z
N MET A 1 -5.42 -3.87 -19.37
CA MET A 1 -5.27 -5.32 -19.06
C MET A 1 -4.68 -5.56 -17.68
N LEU A 2 -3.55 -4.94 -17.31
CA LEU A 2 -2.90 -5.17 -16.00
C LEU A 2 -3.80 -4.91 -14.77
N ILE A 3 -4.61 -3.85 -14.77
CA ILE A 3 -5.48 -3.51 -13.63
C ILE A 3 -6.55 -4.60 -13.38
N GLY A 4 -7.13 -5.15 -14.45
CA GLY A 4 -8.13 -6.21 -14.34
C GLY A 4 -7.55 -7.50 -13.77
N SER A 5 -6.37 -7.91 -14.23
CA SER A 5 -5.66 -9.07 -13.64
C SER A 5 -5.29 -8.83 -12.18
N SER A 6 -4.85 -7.62 -11.82
CA SER A 6 -4.53 -7.27 -10.44
C SER A 6 -5.77 -7.34 -9.53
N ALA A 7 -6.91 -6.84 -10.00
CA ALA A 7 -8.16 -6.91 -9.25
C ALA A 7 -8.63 -8.36 -9.03
N VAL A 8 -8.51 -9.23 -10.05
CA VAL A 8 -8.86 -10.65 -9.91
C VAL A 8 -7.93 -11.36 -8.92
N LEU A 9 -6.62 -11.10 -8.99
CA LEU A 9 -5.66 -11.69 -8.05
C LEU A 9 -5.90 -11.23 -6.62
N MET A 10 -6.20 -9.94 -6.42
CA MET A 10 -6.57 -9.39 -5.11
C MET A 10 -7.85 -10.02 -4.55
N LEU A 11 -8.91 -10.10 -5.35
CA LEU A 11 -10.16 -10.74 -4.92
C LEU A 11 -9.97 -12.22 -4.60
N TYR A 12 -9.14 -12.92 -5.37
CA TYR A 12 -8.80 -14.31 -5.11
C TYR A 12 -8.03 -14.48 -3.80
N ASP A 13 -7.04 -13.62 -3.53
CA ASP A 13 -6.30 -13.63 -2.27
C ASP A 13 -7.22 -13.28 -1.08
N HIS A 14 -8.10 -12.30 -1.25
CA HIS A 14 -9.10 -11.95 -0.24
C HIS A 14 -10.03 -13.12 0.07
N ALA A 15 -10.56 -13.80 -0.95
CA ALA A 15 -11.41 -14.98 -0.78
C ALA A 15 -10.71 -16.11 -0.01
N LEU A 16 -9.41 -16.31 -0.23
CA LEU A 16 -8.61 -17.28 0.53
C LEU A 16 -8.40 -16.85 1.99
N SER A 17 -8.19 -15.55 2.24
CA SER A 17 -7.95 -15.00 3.58
C SER A 17 -9.21 -14.81 4.42
N LEU A 18 -10.39 -14.80 3.78
CA LEU A 18 -11.68 -14.49 4.41
C LEU A 18 -12.00 -15.43 5.57
N GLY A 19 -11.69 -16.72 5.46
CA GLY A 19 -11.92 -17.69 6.53
C GLY A 19 -11.13 -17.37 7.81
N THR A 20 -9.86 -16.96 7.66
CA THR A 20 -9.04 -16.52 8.78
C THR A 20 -9.46 -15.16 9.32
N GLU A 21 -9.88 -14.23 8.45
CA GLU A 21 -10.40 -12.93 8.85
C GLU A 21 -11.67 -13.07 9.70
N VAL A 22 -12.64 -13.86 9.25
CA VAL A 22 -13.89 -14.09 9.99
C VAL A 22 -13.61 -14.75 11.36
N ALA A 23 -12.67 -15.69 11.41
CA ALA A 23 -12.32 -16.35 12.67
C ALA A 23 -11.61 -15.42 13.68
N LEU A 24 -10.72 -14.54 13.20
CA LEU A 24 -9.87 -13.70 14.06
C LEU A 24 -10.49 -12.33 14.36
N VAL A 25 -11.05 -11.67 13.34
CA VAL A 25 -11.58 -10.31 13.43
C VAL A 25 -13.05 -10.32 13.82
N TRP A 26 -13.89 -11.10 13.12
CA TRP A 26 -15.34 -11.03 13.28
C TRP A 26 -15.84 -11.76 14.53
N ARG A 27 -15.24 -12.93 14.83
CA ARG A 27 -15.54 -13.69 16.06
C ARG A 27 -14.71 -13.25 17.27
N GLY A 28 -13.68 -12.44 17.05
CA GLY A 28 -12.79 -11.95 18.10
C GLY A 28 -13.33 -10.72 18.84
N LYS A 29 -12.50 -10.14 19.71
CA LYS A 29 -12.80 -8.85 20.34
C LYS A 29 -12.44 -7.73 19.37
N TRP A 30 -13.41 -6.86 19.08
CA TRP A 30 -13.20 -5.66 18.26
C TRP A 30 -12.28 -4.68 18.97
N THR A 31 -10.98 -4.77 18.67
CA THR A 31 -9.99 -3.77 19.08
C THR A 31 -9.91 -2.65 18.03
N LEU A 32 -9.52 -1.45 18.45
CA LEU A 32 -9.38 -0.30 17.55
C LEU A 32 -8.39 -0.59 16.40
N LEU A 33 -7.30 -1.31 16.68
CA LEU A 33 -6.36 -1.76 15.66
C LEU A 33 -7.03 -2.69 14.63
N SER A 34 -7.85 -3.63 15.10
CA SER A 34 -8.58 -4.57 14.23
C SER A 34 -9.51 -3.83 13.28
N VAL A 35 -10.25 -2.83 13.77
CA VAL A 35 -11.16 -2.00 12.95
C VAL A 35 -10.38 -1.25 11.88
N ILE A 36 -9.30 -0.56 12.26
CA ILE A 36 -8.49 0.25 11.32
C ILE A 36 -7.91 -0.64 10.20
N MET A 37 -7.36 -1.80 10.56
CA MET A 37 -6.80 -2.73 9.57
C MET A 37 -7.88 -3.28 8.62
N THR A 38 -9.06 -3.58 9.16
CA THR A 38 -10.20 -4.08 8.36
C THR A 38 -10.65 -3.01 7.36
N VAL A 39 -10.82 -1.77 7.83
CA VAL A 39 -11.18 -0.64 6.97
C VAL A 39 -10.13 -0.41 5.88
N ASP A 40 -8.84 -0.45 6.22
CA ASP A 40 -7.77 -0.30 5.22
C ASP A 40 -7.84 -1.36 4.12
N ILE A 41 -8.05 -2.64 4.51
CA ILE A 41 -8.18 -3.75 3.55
C ILE A 41 -9.36 -3.49 2.61
N TYR A 42 -10.55 -3.24 3.13
CA TYR A 42 -11.74 -3.04 2.27
C TYR A 42 -11.64 -1.78 1.41
N VAL A 43 -11.09 -0.68 1.94
CA VAL A 43 -10.86 0.54 1.15
C VAL A 43 -9.91 0.25 -0.02
N ARG A 44 -8.85 -0.54 0.22
CA ARG A 44 -7.94 -0.99 -0.83
C ARG A 44 -8.67 -1.89 -1.84
N GLU A 45 -9.40 -2.91 -1.43
CA GLU A 45 -10.12 -3.78 -2.39
C GLU A 45 -11.11 -2.99 -3.24
N ILE A 46 -11.95 -2.17 -2.61
CA ILE A 46 -12.99 -1.38 -3.27
C ILE A 46 -12.36 -0.40 -4.26
N GLY A 47 -11.29 0.30 -3.86
CA GLY A 47 -10.63 1.25 -4.74
C GLY A 47 -10.02 0.60 -6.00
N LEU A 48 -9.42 -0.59 -5.87
CA LEU A 48 -8.90 -1.32 -7.03
C LEU A 48 -10.00 -1.83 -7.96
N VAL A 49 -11.12 -2.31 -7.40
CA VAL A 49 -12.30 -2.71 -8.19
C VAL A 49 -12.90 -1.50 -8.91
N LEU A 50 -13.04 -0.35 -8.24
CA LEU A 50 -13.52 0.88 -8.86
C LEU A 50 -12.59 1.35 -10.00
N LEU A 51 -11.27 1.25 -9.83
CA LEU A 51 -10.31 1.56 -10.89
C LEU A 51 -10.40 0.57 -12.06
N ALA A 52 -10.59 -0.72 -11.78
CA ALA A 52 -10.76 -1.74 -12.81
C ALA A 52 -12.05 -1.51 -13.62
N ILE A 53 -13.16 -1.22 -12.94
CA ILE A 53 -14.44 -0.90 -13.59
C ILE A 53 -14.34 0.41 -14.37
N GLY A 54 -13.77 1.47 -13.76
CA GLY A 54 -13.63 2.78 -14.41
C GLY A 54 -12.75 2.74 -15.66
N SER A 55 -11.75 1.85 -15.70
CA SER A 55 -10.87 1.68 -16.87
C SER A 55 -11.45 0.74 -17.93
N ALA A 56 -12.15 -0.33 -17.53
CA ALA A 56 -12.64 -1.36 -18.46
C ALA A 56 -14.06 -1.13 -18.96
N SER A 57 -14.93 -0.52 -18.16
CA SER A 57 -16.37 -0.52 -18.44
C SER A 57 -16.77 0.44 -19.55
N SER A 58 -17.65 -0.05 -20.42
CA SER A 58 -18.31 0.73 -21.44
C SER A 58 -19.35 1.71 -20.90
N LEU A 59 -19.81 1.50 -19.66
CA LEU A 59 -20.85 2.34 -19.06
C LEU A 59 -20.43 3.82 -18.94
N PHE A 60 -19.15 4.12 -18.79
CA PHE A 60 -18.67 5.50 -18.67
C PHE A 60 -18.25 6.14 -20.01
N TRP A 61 -18.49 5.51 -21.17
CA TRP A 61 -18.08 6.05 -22.49
C TRP A 61 -18.55 7.49 -22.73
N ALA A 62 -19.81 7.80 -22.40
CA ALA A 62 -20.40 9.13 -22.63
C ALA A 62 -19.80 10.23 -21.74
N ALA A 63 -19.15 9.86 -20.63
CA ALA A 63 -18.52 10.79 -19.69
C ALA A 63 -16.99 10.86 -19.84
N ARG A 64 -16.38 10.13 -20.80
CA ARG A 64 -14.92 10.14 -21.03
C ARG A 64 -14.47 11.40 -21.78
N GLY A 65 -14.48 12.53 -21.07
CA GLY A 65 -13.80 13.76 -21.46
C GLY A 65 -12.43 13.93 -20.78
N ALA A 66 -11.75 15.04 -21.06
CA ALA A 66 -10.53 15.43 -20.35
C ALA A 66 -10.75 15.57 -18.82
N ASP A 67 -11.96 15.97 -18.42
CA ASP A 67 -12.36 16.11 -17.02
C ASP A 67 -12.36 14.78 -16.28
N TRP A 68 -12.88 13.71 -16.91
CA TRP A 68 -12.86 12.36 -16.34
C TRP A 68 -11.43 11.88 -16.10
N CYS A 69 -10.54 12.07 -17.07
CA CYS A 69 -9.13 11.72 -16.89
C CYS A 69 -8.54 12.48 -15.69
N THR A 70 -8.80 13.79 -15.59
CA THR A 70 -8.29 14.62 -14.49
C THR A 70 -8.82 14.15 -13.13
N SER A 71 -10.11 13.85 -13.02
CA SER A 71 -10.70 13.29 -11.81
C SER A 71 -10.12 11.92 -11.47
N LEU A 72 -9.93 11.05 -12.46
CA LEU A 72 -9.33 9.73 -12.29
C LEU A 72 -7.87 9.84 -11.81
N LEU A 73 -7.11 10.80 -12.33
CA LEU A 73 -5.73 11.06 -11.88
C LEU A 73 -5.70 11.52 -10.42
N ILE A 74 -6.53 12.49 -10.05
CA ILE A 74 -6.61 12.98 -8.66
C ILE A 74 -7.00 11.82 -7.73
N PHE A 75 -7.98 11.02 -8.14
CA PHE A 75 -8.39 9.83 -7.39
C PHE A 75 -7.24 8.84 -7.23
N ILE A 76 -6.53 8.48 -8.30
CA ILE A 76 -5.37 7.57 -8.24
C ILE A 76 -4.27 8.10 -7.35
N LEU A 77 -3.93 9.39 -7.45
CA LEU A 77 -2.89 10.01 -6.62
C LEU A 77 -3.27 9.99 -5.14
N PHE A 78 -4.49 10.38 -4.81
CA PHE A 78 -4.96 10.40 -3.44
C PHE A 78 -5.07 8.99 -2.85
N TYR A 79 -5.70 8.08 -3.58
CA TYR A 79 -5.88 6.69 -3.18
C TYR A 79 -4.54 5.96 -3.04
N GLY A 80 -3.61 6.16 -3.98
CA GLY A 80 -2.26 5.60 -3.91
C GLY A 80 -1.47 6.10 -2.71
N MET A 81 -1.63 7.38 -2.35
CA MET A 81 -1.04 7.95 -1.14
C MET A 81 -1.59 7.30 0.13
N LEU A 82 -2.91 7.13 0.23
CA LEU A 82 -3.54 6.48 1.39
C LEU A 82 -3.03 5.04 1.57
N ILE A 83 -2.94 4.26 0.49
CA ILE A 83 -2.40 2.90 0.56
C ILE A 83 -0.93 2.90 0.95
N ALA A 84 -0.12 3.79 0.36
CA ALA A 84 1.30 3.88 0.71
C ALA A 84 1.48 4.24 2.20
N ALA A 85 0.68 5.16 2.73
CA ALA A 85 0.70 5.49 4.15
C ALA A 85 0.34 4.29 5.03
N SER A 86 -0.71 3.56 4.68
CA SER A 86 -1.17 2.44 5.50
C SER A 86 -0.14 1.31 5.53
N VAL A 87 0.38 0.91 4.38
CA VAL A 87 1.44 -0.11 4.28
C VAL A 87 2.67 0.30 5.09
N ASN A 88 3.13 1.55 4.94
CA ASN A 88 4.31 2.04 5.65
C ASN A 88 4.07 2.15 7.16
N SER A 89 2.85 2.48 7.60
CA SER A 89 2.49 2.49 9.02
C SER A 89 2.51 1.09 9.66
N ILE A 90 2.11 0.05 8.91
CA ILE A 90 2.15 -1.34 9.37
C ILE A 90 3.60 -1.80 9.51
N VAL A 91 4.44 -1.50 8.52
CA VAL A 91 5.88 -1.81 8.57
C VAL A 91 6.53 -1.10 9.75
N LEU A 92 6.24 0.19 9.92
CA LEU A 92 6.71 1.00 11.03
C LEU A 92 6.33 0.41 12.39
N TYR A 93 5.08 -0.02 12.55
CA TYR A 93 4.59 -0.64 13.77
C TYR A 93 5.35 -1.94 14.09
N ARG A 94 5.63 -2.77 13.08
CA ARG A 94 6.41 -4.01 13.26
C ARG A 94 7.85 -3.72 13.66
N VAL A 95 8.49 -2.74 13.00
CA VAL A 95 9.87 -2.32 13.30
C VAL A 95 9.96 -1.73 14.72
N TYR A 96 8.98 -0.90 15.09
CA TYR A 96 8.87 -0.32 16.43
C TYR A 96 8.79 -1.42 17.50
N ARG A 97 7.89 -2.40 17.32
CA ARG A 97 7.73 -3.52 18.26
C ARG A 97 9.00 -4.38 18.35
N LEU A 98 9.74 -4.53 17.26
CA LEU A 98 11.00 -5.29 17.23
C LEU A 98 12.13 -4.60 18.01
N TRP A 99 12.08 -3.26 18.14
CA TRP A 99 13.13 -2.48 18.79
C TRP A 99 12.96 -2.32 20.32
N ASP A 100 12.11 -3.14 20.94
CA ASP A 100 11.98 -3.30 22.39
C ASP A 100 11.79 -1.95 23.12
N ASP A 101 10.77 -1.19 22.68
CA ASP A 101 10.27 0.07 23.28
C ASP A 101 11.31 1.18 23.53
N ARG A 102 12.46 1.17 22.83
CA ARG A 102 13.40 2.30 22.89
C ARG A 102 12.80 3.56 22.27
N LYS A 103 12.33 4.47 23.13
CA LYS A 103 11.68 5.75 22.79
C LYS A 103 12.46 6.64 21.81
N THR A 104 13.79 6.51 21.75
CA THR A 104 14.62 7.27 20.79
C THR A 104 14.40 6.80 19.37
N VAL A 105 14.41 5.48 19.16
CA VAL A 105 14.24 4.87 17.83
C VAL A 105 12.81 5.10 17.33
N ALA A 106 11.85 5.02 18.24
CA ALA A 106 10.46 5.38 17.97
C ALA A 106 10.32 6.82 17.45
N ARG A 107 10.93 7.79 18.14
CA ARG A 107 10.88 9.20 17.74
C ARG A 107 11.57 9.44 16.40
N THR A 108 12.70 8.80 16.13
CA THR A 108 13.38 8.94 14.82
C THR A 108 12.57 8.32 13.68
N LEU A 109 11.95 7.17 13.92
CA LEU A 109 11.13 6.47 12.94
C LEU A 109 9.84 7.23 12.59
N ILE A 110 9.13 7.73 13.61
CA ILE A 110 7.93 8.55 13.45
C ILE A 110 8.27 9.89 12.80
N GLY A 111 9.35 10.55 13.24
CA GLY A 111 9.81 11.81 12.65
C GLY A 111 10.15 11.64 11.17
N GLY A 112 10.94 10.60 10.83
CA GLY A 112 11.28 10.29 9.44
C GLY A 112 10.05 9.99 8.58
N PHE A 113 9.07 9.26 9.12
CA PHE A 113 7.81 8.98 8.43
C PHE A 113 7.05 10.27 8.11
N ILE A 114 6.86 11.15 9.10
CA ILE A 114 6.14 12.42 8.91
C ILE A 114 6.85 13.30 7.88
N THR A 115 8.18 13.43 7.96
CA THR A 115 8.95 14.26 7.02
C THR A 115 8.90 13.71 5.59
N CYS A 116 9.12 12.40 5.40
CA CYS A 116 9.08 11.80 4.06
C CYS A 116 7.68 11.86 3.45
N TYR A 117 6.65 11.60 4.26
CA TYR A 117 5.27 11.62 3.79
C TYR A 117 4.78 13.04 3.49
N ALA A 118 5.15 14.04 4.29
CA ALA A 118 4.86 15.45 4.01
C ALA A 118 5.49 15.88 2.68
N ALA A 119 6.76 15.51 2.45
CA ALA A 119 7.42 15.81 1.18
C ALA A 119 6.73 15.10 0.00
N THR A 120 6.38 13.84 0.16
CA THR A 120 5.64 13.06 -0.86
C THR A 120 4.29 13.71 -1.18
N LEU A 121 3.56 14.19 -0.17
CA LEU A 121 2.28 14.88 -0.34
C LEU A 121 2.43 16.18 -1.14
N VAL A 122 3.46 16.99 -0.83
CA VAL A 122 3.75 18.22 -1.58
C VAL A 122 4.05 17.90 -3.05
N PHE A 123 4.93 16.91 -3.32
CA PHE A 123 5.25 16.51 -4.69
C PHE A 123 4.07 15.87 -5.43
N SER A 124 3.16 15.20 -4.72
CA SER A 124 1.92 14.64 -5.28
C SER A 124 0.97 15.75 -5.75
N VAL A 125 0.78 16.79 -4.94
CA VAL A 125 -0.02 17.97 -5.32
C VAL A 125 0.60 18.71 -6.50
N LEU A 126 1.91 18.96 -6.48
CA LEU A 126 2.62 19.58 -7.60
C LEU A 126 2.51 18.74 -8.88
N THR A 127 2.62 17.42 -8.75
CA THR A 127 2.41 16.50 -9.87
C THR A 127 1.01 16.65 -10.44
N GLY A 128 -0.03 16.67 -9.59
CA GLY A 128 -1.42 16.85 -10.03
C GLY A 128 -1.64 18.17 -10.80
N ILE A 129 -1.09 19.28 -10.30
CA ILE A 129 -1.20 20.61 -10.94
C ILE A 129 -0.47 20.63 -12.29
N HIS A 130 0.72 20.04 -12.39
CA HIS A 130 1.50 20.05 -13.63
C HIS A 130 1.02 19.01 -14.66
N LEU A 131 0.46 17.88 -14.23
CA LEU A 131 -0.03 16.84 -15.14
C LEU A 131 -1.44 17.10 -15.64
N SER A 132 -2.32 17.75 -14.85
CA SER A 132 -3.72 17.94 -15.22
C SER A 132 -3.93 18.60 -16.59
N PRO A 133 -3.21 19.67 -17.01
CA PRO A 133 -3.41 20.26 -18.33
C PRO A 133 -2.84 19.42 -19.48
N GLY A 134 -1.93 18.49 -19.20
CA GLY A 134 -1.26 17.64 -20.19
C GLY A 134 -1.96 16.30 -20.45
N MET A 135 -3.15 16.10 -19.87
CA MET A 135 -3.89 14.86 -19.94
C MET A 135 -4.70 14.78 -21.23
N GLN A 136 -4.47 13.70 -21.98
CA GLN A 136 -5.18 13.44 -23.22
C GLN A 136 -5.84 12.06 -23.16
N PHE A 137 -7.10 12.00 -23.57
CA PHE A 137 -7.80 10.74 -23.74
C PHE A 137 -7.49 10.17 -25.12
N LEU A 138 -6.80 9.03 -25.17
CA LEU A 138 -6.53 8.33 -26.42
C LEU A 138 -7.69 7.39 -26.74
N VAL A 139 -8.35 7.62 -27.88
CA VAL A 139 -9.52 6.84 -28.32
C VAL A 139 -9.16 5.38 -28.57
N ASP A 140 -7.95 5.09 -29.06
CA ASP A 140 -7.37 3.75 -29.15
C ASP A 140 -5.96 3.84 -28.56
N PRO A 141 -5.70 3.33 -27.34
CA PRO A 141 -6.32 2.15 -26.70
C PRO A 141 -7.33 2.45 -25.57
N ARG A 142 -8.10 3.55 -25.65
CA ARG A 142 -9.15 3.92 -24.67
C ARG A 142 -8.62 4.20 -23.27
N VAL A 143 -7.42 4.80 -23.20
CA VAL A 143 -6.73 5.11 -21.94
C VAL A 143 -6.46 6.61 -21.82
N CYS A 144 -6.42 7.09 -20.59
CA CYS A 144 -5.83 8.39 -20.28
C CYS A 144 -4.31 8.22 -20.31
N SER A 145 -3.63 9.00 -21.15
CA SER A 145 -2.18 9.04 -21.21
C SER A 145 -1.67 10.45 -20.93
N PHE A 146 -0.43 10.51 -20.46
CA PHE A 146 0.29 11.76 -20.27
C PHE A 146 1.08 12.08 -21.53
N ALA A 147 0.92 13.28 -22.09
CA ALA A 147 1.70 13.72 -23.24
C ALA A 147 3.19 13.92 -22.90
N ARG A 148 3.53 14.13 -21.62
CA ARG A 148 4.90 14.30 -21.14
C ARG A 148 5.15 13.49 -19.88
N LYS A 149 6.31 12.86 -19.82
CA LYS A 149 6.83 12.25 -18.59
C LYS A 149 7.19 13.36 -17.60
N SER A 150 6.57 13.35 -16.42
CA SER A 150 6.91 14.30 -15.37
C SER A 150 8.06 13.79 -14.51
N PHE A 151 9.07 14.63 -14.33
CA PHE A 151 10.15 14.38 -13.39
C PHE A 151 9.65 14.32 -11.94
N TYR A 152 8.61 15.10 -11.60
CA TYR A 152 8.03 15.16 -10.26
C TYR A 152 7.47 13.81 -9.79
N THR A 153 6.87 13.04 -10.71
CA THR A 153 6.38 11.70 -10.39
C THR A 153 7.52 10.79 -9.93
N SER A 154 8.69 10.86 -10.57
CA SER A 154 9.86 10.06 -10.18
C SER A 154 10.38 10.46 -8.78
N ILE A 155 10.42 11.76 -8.48
CA ILE A 155 10.86 12.26 -7.16
C ILE A 155 9.90 11.79 -6.07
N MET A 156 8.59 11.88 -6.30
CA MET A 156 7.55 11.48 -5.36
C MET A 156 7.76 10.03 -4.89
N TRP A 157 7.94 9.09 -5.82
CA TRP A 157 8.19 7.69 -5.48
C TRP A 157 9.55 7.46 -4.83
N SER A 158 10.56 8.28 -5.18
CA SER A 158 11.90 8.15 -4.61
C SER A 158 11.93 8.41 -3.10
N TRP A 159 11.09 9.31 -2.59
CA TRP A 159 10.98 9.54 -1.15
C TRP A 159 10.38 8.39 -0.36
N ILE A 160 9.38 7.72 -0.92
CA ILE A 160 8.81 6.51 -0.31
C ILE A 160 9.88 5.40 -0.27
N VAL A 161 10.54 5.16 -1.41
CA VAL A 161 11.57 4.13 -1.52
C VAL A 161 12.76 4.43 -0.61
N LEU A 162 13.18 5.69 -0.51
CA LEU A 162 14.27 6.07 0.39
C LEU A 162 13.93 5.78 1.85
N TYR A 163 12.69 6.08 2.26
CA TYR A 163 12.23 5.76 3.62
C TYR A 163 12.28 4.26 3.88
N ASP A 164 11.78 3.45 2.95
CA ASP A 164 11.80 1.98 3.07
C ASP A 164 13.23 1.44 3.12
N LEU A 165 14.13 1.97 2.30
CA LEU A 165 15.55 1.62 2.34
C LEU A 165 16.19 1.95 3.70
N CYS A 166 15.90 3.13 4.26
CA CYS A 166 16.36 3.51 5.59
C CYS A 166 15.85 2.54 6.67
N VAL A 167 14.57 2.17 6.63
CA VAL A 167 13.97 1.20 7.56
C VAL A 167 14.60 -0.18 7.39
N LEU A 168 14.82 -0.63 6.16
CA LEU A 168 15.50 -1.89 5.87
C LEU A 168 16.93 -1.90 6.40
N VAL A 169 17.69 -0.82 6.18
CA VAL A 169 19.06 -0.69 6.72
C VAL A 169 19.06 -0.75 8.25
N LEU A 170 18.12 -0.09 8.92
CA LEU A 170 17.97 -0.18 10.38
C LEU A 170 17.69 -1.62 10.83
N LEU A 171 16.79 -2.33 10.15
CA LEU A 171 16.51 -3.74 10.42
C LEU A 171 17.77 -4.61 10.23
N PHE A 172 18.54 -4.39 9.15
CA PHE A 172 19.79 -5.11 8.90
C PHE A 172 20.83 -4.86 9.99
N VAL A 173 21.04 -3.60 10.37
CA VAL A 173 21.96 -3.23 11.45
C VAL A 173 21.56 -3.89 12.77
N ARG A 174 20.26 -3.99 13.05
CA ARG A 174 19.74 -4.68 14.24
C ARG A 174 20.05 -6.16 14.23
N ILE A 175 19.86 -6.82 13.08
CA ILE A 175 20.14 -8.24 12.91
C ILE A 175 21.63 -8.52 13.11
N LEU A 176 22.51 -7.68 12.54
CA LEU A 176 23.96 -7.82 12.66
C LEU A 176 24.48 -7.48 14.07
N GLY A 177 23.90 -6.46 14.72
CA GLY A 177 24.32 -5.97 16.03
C GLY A 177 23.82 -6.82 17.21
N SER A 178 22.83 -7.69 17.01
CA SER A 178 22.30 -8.58 18.05
C SER A 178 22.42 -10.07 17.67
N PRO A 179 23.64 -10.60 17.47
CA PRO A 179 23.85 -11.91 16.85
C PRO A 179 23.41 -13.13 17.68
N ARG A 180 22.95 -13.01 18.93
CA ARG A 180 22.61 -14.19 19.76
C ARG A 180 21.89 -13.78 21.06
N LYS A 181 20.61 -14.15 21.21
CA LYS A 181 20.00 -14.70 22.47
C LYS A 181 18.49 -14.99 22.42
N GLN A 182 17.73 -14.63 21.37
CA GLN A 182 16.27 -14.87 21.29
C GLN A 182 15.80 -15.74 20.10
N ASN A 183 16.65 -16.64 19.60
CA ASN A 183 16.43 -17.37 18.34
C ASN A 183 15.34 -18.48 18.35
N SER A 184 14.71 -18.83 19.47
CA SER A 184 13.70 -19.91 19.46
C SER A 184 12.26 -19.42 19.21
N GLN A 185 11.88 -18.25 19.70
CA GLN A 185 10.48 -17.79 19.61
C GLN A 185 10.18 -16.99 18.35
N PHE A 186 11.12 -16.14 17.89
CA PHE A 186 10.87 -15.27 16.73
C PHE A 186 10.91 -16.05 15.41
N ILE A 187 11.88 -16.94 15.25
CA ILE A 187 11.91 -17.89 14.11
C ILE A 187 10.69 -18.77 14.17
N GLY A 188 10.28 -19.26 15.35
CA GLY A 188 9.04 -20.01 15.52
C GLY A 188 7.80 -19.24 15.06
N MET A 189 7.69 -17.93 15.33
CA MET A 189 6.55 -17.11 14.89
C MET A 189 6.60 -16.77 13.40
N LEU A 190 7.76 -16.41 12.83
CA LEU A 190 7.87 -16.18 11.38
C LEU A 190 7.68 -17.47 10.58
N TYR A 191 8.25 -18.58 11.07
CA TYR A 191 8.06 -19.88 10.45
C TYR A 191 6.62 -20.31 10.64
N ARG A 192 5.98 -20.08 11.79
CA ARG A 192 4.55 -20.40 11.98
C ARG A 192 3.65 -19.56 11.08
N ASP A 193 3.87 -18.26 10.94
CA ASP A 193 3.04 -17.40 10.09
C ASP A 193 3.31 -17.64 8.60
N GLY A 194 4.55 -17.97 8.20
CA GLY A 194 4.86 -18.36 6.81
C GLY A 194 4.43 -19.79 6.48
N PHE A 195 4.75 -20.76 7.33
CA PHE A 195 4.54 -22.20 7.13
C PHE A 195 3.09 -22.63 7.37
N LEU A 196 2.32 -22.00 8.28
CA LEU A 196 0.88 -22.24 8.36
C LEU A 196 0.16 -21.77 7.09
N THR A 197 0.63 -20.70 6.46
CA THR A 197 0.10 -20.24 5.17
C THR A 197 0.36 -21.28 4.06
N PHE A 198 1.46 -22.03 4.15
CA PHE A 198 1.75 -23.17 3.25
C PHE A 198 1.04 -24.48 3.65
N LEU A 199 0.86 -24.76 4.94
CA LEU A 199 0.25 -26.00 5.44
C LEU A 199 -1.29 -25.98 5.45
N VAL A 200 -1.92 -24.86 5.77
CA VAL A 200 -3.40 -24.71 5.65
C VAL A 200 -3.84 -24.85 4.19
N ARG A 201 -2.94 -24.62 3.23
CA ARG A 201 -3.15 -24.84 1.79
C ARG A 201 -3.05 -26.31 1.35
N ARG A 202 -2.67 -27.23 2.24
CA ARG A 202 -2.76 -28.69 2.03
C ARG A 202 -3.77 -29.28 3.02
N LYS A 203 -5.03 -29.33 2.63
CA LYS A 203 -5.88 -30.47 2.99
C LYS A 203 -6.30 -31.18 1.70
N PRO A 204 -6.18 -32.51 1.64
CA PRO A 204 -6.71 -33.32 0.54
C PRO A 204 -8.24 -33.23 0.46
#